data_AF-F0J7Q9-F1
#
_entry.id   AF-F0J7Q9-F1
#
_cell.length_a   1.000
_cell.length_b   1.000
_cell.length_c   1.000
_cell.angle_alpha   90.00
_cell.angle_beta   90.00
_cell.angle_gamma   90.00
#
_symmetry.space_group_name_H-M   'P 1'
#
loop_
_entity.id
_entity.type
_entity.pdbx_description
1 polymer ?
#
loop_
_entity_poly.entity_id
_entity_poly.type
_entity_poly.pdbx_seq_one_letter_code
_entity_poly.pdbx_strand_id
1 'polypeptide(L)'
;MAKNSRDGNRERAARRRAALAERGIKQVLLMAPEQAHPLLKQAASLMIRDDDPLEPRAALRRAGGANEPAPDEVSPDLAVELEAAKARIVEVERQAEARLAIVIEASERRRRALEVEQERVRASAEEAQKAAKSAQEAEERVTAAQRRAEKAEAAIRQAKALPGIKGRLVRFLAGDVLK
;
A
#
# COMPACT_ATOMS: atom_id res chain seq x y z
N MET A 1 -1.49 -59.20 -40.82
CA MET A 1 -1.75 -57.95 -40.07
C MET A 1 -0.44 -57.46 -39.46
N ALA A 2 0.12 -56.36 -39.96
CA ALA A 2 1.40 -55.84 -39.45
C ALA A 2 1.24 -55.40 -37.99
N LYS A 3 2.01 -56.02 -37.08
CA LYS A 3 1.90 -55.81 -35.62
C LYS A 3 2.08 -54.35 -35.19
N ASN A 4 2.64 -53.47 -36.04
CA ASN A 4 2.92 -52.06 -35.77
C ASN A 4 2.28 -51.07 -36.77
N SER A 5 1.15 -51.40 -37.41
CA SER A 5 0.44 -50.43 -38.25
C SER A 5 -0.29 -49.36 -37.42
N ARG A 6 -0.49 -48.17 -38.01
CA ARG A 6 -1.22 -47.05 -37.39
C ARG A 6 -2.63 -47.46 -36.97
N ASP A 7 -3.31 -48.27 -37.78
CA ASP A 7 -4.65 -48.76 -37.49
C ASP A 7 -4.66 -49.86 -36.42
N GLY A 8 -3.67 -50.75 -36.41
CA GLY A 8 -3.50 -51.72 -35.32
C GLY A 8 -3.23 -51.06 -33.96
N ASN A 9 -2.51 -49.94 -33.94
CA ASN A 9 -2.33 -49.12 -32.73
C ASN A 9 -3.63 -48.47 -32.26
N ARG A 10 -4.46 -47.95 -33.18
CA ARG A 10 -5.77 -47.36 -32.88
C ARG A 10 -6.72 -48.40 -32.28
N GLU A 11 -6.80 -49.58 -32.86
CA GLU A 11 -7.64 -50.67 -32.35
C GLU A 11 -7.20 -51.13 -30.95
N ARG A 12 -5.90 -51.30 -30.71
CA ARG A 12 -5.39 -51.65 -29.37
C ARG A 12 -5.71 -50.59 -28.34
N ALA A 13 -5.56 -49.31 -28.70
CA ALA A 13 -5.92 -48.21 -27.82
C ALA A 13 -7.43 -48.14 -27.55
N ALA A 14 -8.28 -48.48 -28.53
CA ALA A 14 -9.73 -48.55 -28.36
C ALA A 14 -10.13 -49.69 -27.41
N ARG A 15 -9.59 -50.90 -27.61
CA ARG A 15 -9.84 -52.05 -26.71
C ARG A 15 -9.38 -51.77 -25.29
N ARG A 16 -8.20 -51.17 -25.13
CA ARG A 16 -7.69 -50.76 -23.82
C ARG A 16 -8.59 -49.71 -23.15
N ARG A 17 -9.10 -48.73 -23.90
CA ARG A 17 -10.04 -47.72 -23.36
C ARG A 17 -11.35 -48.35 -22.90
N ALA A 18 -11.91 -49.29 -23.68
CA ALA A 18 -13.11 -50.01 -23.30
C ALA A 18 -12.91 -50.82 -22.01
N ALA A 19 -11.82 -51.59 -21.91
CA ALA A 19 -11.51 -52.37 -20.72
C ALA A 19 -11.31 -51.52 -19.45
N LEU A 20 -10.74 -50.31 -19.58
CA LEU A 20 -10.60 -49.39 -18.45
C LEU A 20 -11.94 -48.76 -18.04
N ALA A 21 -12.80 -48.48 -19.01
CA ALA A 21 -14.14 -47.93 -18.76
C ALA A 21 -15.06 -48.96 -18.07
N GLU A 22 -14.98 -50.24 -18.46
CA GLU A 22 -15.68 -51.35 -17.78
C GLU A 22 -15.28 -51.48 -16.30
N ARG A 23 -14.04 -51.12 -15.97
CA ARG A 23 -13.52 -51.08 -14.58
C ARG A 23 -13.82 -49.77 -13.85
N GLY A 24 -14.52 -48.83 -14.47
CA GLY A 24 -14.83 -47.51 -13.88
C GLY A 24 -13.63 -46.56 -13.75
N ILE A 25 -12.50 -46.85 -14.40
CA ILE A 25 -11.28 -46.06 -14.32
C ILE A 25 -11.36 -44.87 -15.28
N LYS A 26 -11.42 -43.65 -14.73
CA LYS A 26 -11.44 -42.41 -15.52
C LYS A 26 -10.05 -42.01 -15.98
N GLN A 27 -9.92 -41.66 -17.26
CA GLN A 27 -8.67 -41.13 -17.81
C GLN A 27 -8.57 -39.63 -17.53
N VAL A 28 -7.40 -39.20 -17.04
CA VAL A 28 -7.09 -37.80 -16.75
C VAL A 28 -5.87 -37.40 -17.56
N LEU A 29 -5.92 -36.23 -18.21
CA LEU A 29 -4.76 -35.64 -18.86
C LEU A 29 -3.91 -34.94 -17.80
N LEU A 30 -2.62 -35.28 -17.74
CA LEU A 30 -1.68 -34.69 -16.79
C LEU A 30 -0.59 -33.95 -17.58
N MET A 31 -0.34 -32.70 -17.21
CA MET A 31 0.84 -31.97 -17.67
C MET A 31 1.95 -32.19 -16.64
N ALA A 32 3.03 -32.83 -17.06
CA ALA A 32 4.18 -33.12 -16.21
C ALA A 32 5.50 -32.84 -16.97
N PRO A 33 6.59 -32.50 -16.26
CA PRO A 33 7.93 -32.42 -16.86
C PRO A 33 8.32 -33.74 -17.51
N GLU A 34 9.05 -33.70 -18.64
CA GLU A 34 9.44 -34.90 -19.39
C GLU A 34 10.18 -35.95 -18.54
N GLN A 35 10.97 -35.48 -17.58
CA GLN A 35 11.72 -36.32 -16.63
C GLN A 35 10.81 -37.15 -15.72
N ALA A 36 9.58 -36.69 -15.45
CA ALA A 36 8.61 -37.39 -14.60
C ALA A 36 7.73 -38.38 -15.38
N HIS A 37 7.67 -38.29 -16.71
CA HIS A 37 6.86 -39.17 -17.56
C HIS A 37 7.14 -40.67 -17.35
N PRO A 38 8.40 -41.14 -17.29
CA PRO A 38 8.66 -42.57 -17.05
C PRO A 38 8.14 -43.04 -15.69
N LEU A 39 8.31 -42.23 -14.64
CA LEU A 39 7.84 -42.54 -13.28
C LEU A 39 6.31 -42.58 -13.22
N LEU A 40 5.64 -41.58 -13.81
CA LEU A 40 4.19 -41.52 -13.88
C LEU A 40 3.61 -42.67 -14.70
N LYS A 41 4.28 -43.07 -15.78
CA LYS A 41 3.87 -44.22 -16.58
C LYS A 41 4.00 -45.52 -15.80
N GLN A 42 5.09 -45.69 -15.04
CA GLN A 42 5.30 -46.86 -14.18
C GLN A 42 4.28 -46.92 -13.05
N ALA A 43 3.99 -45.79 -12.40
CA ALA A 43 2.95 -45.68 -11.38
C ALA A 43 1.56 -45.99 -11.96
N ALA A 44 1.19 -45.37 -13.08
CA ALA A 44 -0.09 -45.65 -13.74
C ALA A 44 -0.23 -47.12 -14.16
N SER A 45 0.86 -47.77 -14.58
CA SER A 45 0.86 -49.21 -14.83
C SER A 45 0.60 -50.03 -13.57
N LEU A 46 1.09 -49.63 -12.41
CA LEU A 46 0.82 -50.33 -11.14
C LEU A 46 -0.63 -50.16 -10.67
N MET A 47 -1.26 -49.02 -10.96
CA MET A 47 -2.65 -48.73 -10.60
C MET A 47 -3.68 -49.48 -11.45
N ILE A 48 -3.28 -50.00 -12.60
CA ILE A 48 -4.17 -50.54 -13.65
C ILE A 48 -3.98 -52.07 -13.83
N ARG A 49 -3.07 -52.70 -13.08
CA ARG A 49 -2.81 -54.15 -13.16
C ARG A 49 -4.06 -54.97 -12.83
N ASP A 50 -4.13 -56.17 -13.43
CA ASP A 50 -5.30 -57.04 -13.35
C ASP A 50 -5.39 -57.82 -12.02
N ASP A 51 -4.24 -58.17 -11.43
CA ASP A 51 -4.20 -59.04 -10.26
C ASP A 51 -4.33 -58.29 -8.92
N ASP A 52 -3.70 -57.12 -8.80
CA ASP A 52 -3.66 -56.32 -7.56
C ASP A 52 -3.36 -54.83 -7.89
N PRO A 53 -4.38 -54.02 -8.18
CA PRO A 53 -4.19 -52.61 -8.50
C PRO A 53 -3.81 -51.81 -7.25
N LEU A 54 -2.66 -51.14 -7.31
CA LEU A 54 -2.20 -50.30 -6.20
C LEU A 54 -2.93 -48.95 -6.16
N GLU A 55 -3.22 -48.47 -4.96
CA GLU A 55 -3.66 -47.10 -4.71
C GLU A 55 -2.66 -46.08 -5.28
N PRO A 56 -3.11 -44.90 -5.77
CA PRO A 56 -2.27 -43.92 -6.46
C PRO A 56 -0.99 -43.55 -5.70
N ARG A 57 -1.09 -43.38 -4.37
CA ARG A 57 0.06 -43.06 -3.51
C ARG A 57 1.07 -44.20 -3.44
N ALA A 58 0.60 -45.44 -3.25
CA ALA A 58 1.45 -46.62 -3.19
C ALA A 58 2.14 -46.89 -4.54
N ALA A 59 1.42 -46.66 -5.65
CA ALA A 59 1.95 -46.77 -7.00
C ALA A 59 3.05 -45.74 -7.30
N LEU A 60 2.86 -44.47 -6.92
CA LEU A 60 3.86 -43.42 -7.08
C LEU A 60 5.09 -43.68 -6.20
N ARG A 61 4.91 -44.12 -4.95
CA ARG A 61 6.00 -44.51 -4.06
C ARG A 61 6.82 -45.66 -4.65
N ARG A 62 6.16 -46.73 -5.10
CA ARG A 62 6.82 -47.89 -5.71
C ARG A 62 7.50 -47.57 -7.04
N ALA A 63 7.01 -46.56 -7.76
CA ALA A 63 7.66 -46.01 -8.94
C ALA A 63 8.85 -45.08 -8.60
N GLY A 64 9.15 -44.81 -7.32
CA GLY A 64 10.25 -43.96 -6.87
C GLY A 64 9.93 -42.47 -6.85
N GLY A 65 8.65 -42.08 -6.87
CA GLY A 65 8.20 -40.69 -6.98
C GLY A 65 7.78 -40.00 -5.68
N ALA A 66 7.81 -40.67 -4.52
CA ALA A 66 7.38 -40.09 -3.24
C ALA A 66 8.54 -40.04 -2.24
N ASN A 67 8.98 -38.84 -1.86
CA ASN A 67 9.94 -38.58 -0.79
C ASN A 67 9.27 -38.48 0.61
N GLU A 68 7.96 -38.74 0.70
CA GLU A 68 7.26 -38.68 1.98
C GLU A 68 7.42 -40.02 2.74
N PRO A 69 7.96 -39.98 3.97
CA PRO A 69 8.05 -41.17 4.81
C PRO A 69 6.65 -41.73 5.05
N ALA A 70 6.54 -43.05 5.11
CA ALA A 70 5.30 -43.71 5.51
C ALA A 70 4.95 -43.32 6.97
N PRO A 71 3.66 -43.28 7.35
CA PRO A 71 3.26 -42.90 8.72
C PRO A 71 3.86 -43.81 9.80
N ASP A 72 4.23 -45.03 9.42
CA ASP A 72 4.97 -46.05 10.18
C ASP A 72 6.51 -45.91 10.08
N GLU A 73 7.02 -45.13 9.14
CA GLU A 73 8.45 -44.78 8.99
C GLU A 73 8.81 -43.46 9.69
N VAL A 74 7.83 -42.68 10.15
CA VAL A 74 8.07 -41.47 10.94
C VAL A 74 8.47 -41.88 12.35
N SER A 75 9.74 -41.66 12.70
CA SER A 75 10.20 -41.81 14.09
C SER A 75 9.32 -40.95 15.01
N PRO A 76 8.86 -41.47 16.17
CA PRO A 76 8.10 -40.69 17.14
C PRO A 76 8.82 -39.40 17.55
N ASP A 77 10.16 -39.41 17.53
CA ASP A 77 10.98 -38.24 17.83
C ASP A 77 10.77 -37.11 16.81
N LEU A 78 10.66 -37.44 15.51
CA LEU A 78 10.42 -36.44 14.46
C LEU A 78 9.02 -35.84 14.54
N ALA A 79 8.02 -36.62 14.98
CA ALA A 79 6.67 -36.11 15.20
C ALA A 79 6.66 -35.11 16.39
N VAL A 80 7.38 -35.42 17.46
CA VAL A 80 7.53 -34.51 18.61
C VAL A 80 8.28 -33.24 18.22
N GLU A 81 9.36 -33.34 17.43
CA GLU A 81 10.10 -32.18 16.92
C GLU A 81 9.22 -31.30 16.02
N LEU A 82 8.38 -31.90 15.18
CA LEU A 82 7.45 -31.17 14.32
C LEU A 82 6.41 -30.39 15.13
N GLU A 83 5.82 -31.01 16.14
CA GLU A 83 4.86 -30.32 17.02
C GLU A 83 5.52 -29.23 17.85
N ALA A 84 6.75 -29.45 18.33
CA ALA A 84 7.53 -28.41 19.00
C ALA A 84 7.88 -27.25 18.07
N ALA A 85 8.22 -27.52 16.81
CA ALA A 85 8.47 -26.49 15.81
C ALA A 85 7.21 -25.68 15.47
N LYS A 86 6.06 -26.35 15.31
CA LYS A 86 4.77 -25.67 15.12
C LYS A 86 4.42 -24.76 16.30
N ALA A 87 4.60 -25.24 17.53
CA ALA A 87 4.36 -24.44 18.74
C ALA A 87 5.27 -23.19 18.80
N ARG A 88 6.55 -23.33 18.41
CA ARG A 88 7.48 -22.19 18.31
C ARG A 88 7.05 -21.18 17.25
N ILE A 89 6.56 -21.63 16.09
CA ILE A 89 6.08 -20.73 15.02
C ILE A 89 4.91 -19.89 15.53
N VAL A 90 3.91 -20.53 16.16
CA VAL A 90 2.74 -19.83 16.71
C VAL A 90 3.15 -18.79 17.76
N GLU A 91 4.12 -19.10 18.61
CA GLU A 91 4.63 -18.16 19.61
C GLU A 91 5.35 -16.97 18.96
N VAL A 92 6.17 -17.21 17.93
CA VAL A 92 6.85 -16.16 17.18
C VAL A 92 5.84 -15.26 16.45
N GLU A 93 4.80 -15.84 15.86
CA GLU A 93 3.73 -15.09 15.19
C GLU A 93 2.99 -14.17 16.17
N ARG A 94 2.61 -14.69 17.34
CA ARG A 94 1.97 -13.87 18.40
C ARG A 94 2.86 -12.72 18.85
N GLN A 95 4.17 -12.97 19.02
CA GLN A 95 5.11 -11.92 19.40
C GLN A 95 5.29 -10.88 18.29
N ALA A 96 5.28 -11.30 17.02
CA ALA A 96 5.34 -10.40 15.88
C ALA A 96 4.09 -9.51 15.80
N GLU A 97 2.90 -10.08 15.97
CA GLU A 97 1.63 -9.34 16.01
C GLU A 97 1.61 -8.30 17.14
N ALA A 98 2.05 -8.69 18.35
CA ALA A 98 2.14 -7.76 19.48
C ALA A 98 3.09 -6.58 19.20
N ARG A 99 4.24 -6.84 18.55
CA ARG A 99 5.18 -5.78 18.13
C ARG A 99 4.57 -4.86 17.09
N LEU A 100 3.86 -5.42 16.10
CA LEU A 100 3.19 -4.64 15.08
C LEU A 100 2.11 -3.72 15.67
N ALA A 101 1.32 -4.21 16.63
CA ALA A 101 0.32 -3.40 17.32
C ALA A 101 0.94 -2.17 18.01
N ILE A 102 2.09 -2.35 18.70
CA ILE A 102 2.81 -1.26 19.35
C ILE A 102 3.32 -0.23 18.32
N VAL A 103 3.85 -0.69 17.19
CA VAL A 103 4.35 0.19 16.13
C VAL A 103 3.20 1.00 15.51
N ILE A 104 2.06 0.36 15.25
CA ILE A 104 0.88 1.03 14.72
C ILE A 104 0.41 2.11 15.70
N GLU A 105 0.26 1.77 16.98
CA GLU A 105 -0.19 2.73 17.99
C GLU A 105 0.78 3.92 18.14
N ALA A 106 2.09 3.65 18.14
CA ALA A 106 3.10 4.71 18.17
C ALA A 106 3.03 5.62 16.93
N SER A 107 2.79 5.03 15.75
CA SER A 107 2.66 5.78 14.50
C SER A 107 1.42 6.66 14.48
N GLU A 108 0.29 6.18 15.01
CA GLU A 108 -0.94 6.96 15.14
C GLU A 108 -0.78 8.12 16.12
N ARG A 109 -0.14 7.88 17.28
CA ARG A 109 0.16 8.94 18.25
C ARG A 109 1.02 10.04 17.61
N ARG A 110 2.02 9.66 16.82
CA ARG A 110 2.86 10.61 16.10
C ARG A 110 2.07 11.40 15.06
N ARG A 111 1.19 10.73 14.31
CA ARG A 111 0.32 11.40 13.32
C ARG A 111 -0.59 12.44 13.98
N ARG A 112 -1.25 12.08 15.08
CA ARG A 112 -2.12 13.01 15.83
C ARG A 112 -1.32 14.21 16.37
N ALA A 113 -0.11 13.99 16.87
CA ALA A 113 0.76 15.09 17.31
C ALA A 113 1.11 16.05 16.17
N LEU A 114 1.45 15.52 14.98
CA LEU A 114 1.73 16.33 13.79
C LEU A 114 0.49 17.08 13.30
N GLU A 115 -0.70 16.48 13.36
CA GLU A 115 -1.96 17.15 12.99
C GLU A 115 -2.22 18.35 13.92
N VAL A 116 -2.04 18.19 15.24
CA VAL A 116 -2.16 19.30 16.22
C VAL A 116 -1.13 20.40 15.96
N GLU A 117 0.12 20.06 15.64
CA GLU A 117 1.14 21.05 15.29
C GLU A 117 0.76 21.81 14.01
N GLN A 118 0.27 21.12 12.97
CA GLN A 118 -0.18 21.76 11.74
C GLN A 118 -1.36 22.69 11.97
N GLU A 119 -2.33 22.30 12.80
CA GLU A 119 -3.45 23.17 13.18
C GLU A 119 -2.98 24.43 13.90
N ARG A 120 -2.04 24.31 14.84
CA ARG A 120 -1.44 25.48 15.51
C ARG A 120 -0.71 26.40 14.56
N VAL A 121 0.07 25.83 13.63
CA VAL A 121 0.77 26.60 12.59
C VAL A 121 -0.24 27.32 11.70
N ARG A 122 -1.31 26.66 11.25
CA ARG A 122 -2.37 27.28 10.45
C ARG A 122 -3.07 28.41 11.19
N ALA A 123 -3.46 28.19 12.45
CA ALA A 123 -4.08 29.23 13.27
C ALA A 123 -3.15 30.45 13.43
N SER A 124 -1.86 30.23 13.71
CA SER A 124 -0.88 31.32 13.81
C SER A 124 -0.67 32.06 12.48
N ALA A 125 -0.70 31.34 11.36
CA ALA A 125 -0.58 31.94 10.03
C ALA A 125 -1.82 32.79 9.68
N GLU A 126 -3.02 32.34 10.05
CA GLU A 126 -4.25 33.11 9.87
C GLU A 126 -4.26 34.39 10.72
N GLU A 127 -3.80 34.30 11.97
CA GLU A 127 -3.64 35.47 12.85
C GLU A 127 -2.61 36.46 12.29
N ALA A 128 -1.46 35.98 11.86
CA ALA A 128 -0.43 36.80 11.23
C ALA A 128 -0.95 37.47 9.95
N GLN A 129 -1.74 36.76 9.13
CA GLN A 129 -2.34 37.33 7.93
C GLN A 129 -3.35 38.43 8.25
N LYS A 130 -4.18 38.25 9.29
CA LYS A 130 -5.12 39.29 9.76
C LYS A 130 -4.37 40.52 10.25
N ALA A 131 -3.32 40.33 11.05
CA ALA A 131 -2.47 41.41 11.53
C ALA A 131 -1.80 42.16 10.36
N ALA A 132 -1.26 41.44 9.38
CA ALA A 132 -0.64 42.03 8.19
C ALA A 132 -1.62 42.89 7.39
N LYS A 133 -2.86 42.41 7.16
CA LYS A 133 -3.91 43.19 6.49
C LYS A 133 -4.25 44.46 7.27
N SER A 134 -4.39 44.35 8.60
CA SER A 134 -4.70 45.51 9.45
C SER A 134 -3.57 46.56 9.44
N ALA A 135 -2.32 46.11 9.39
CA ALA A 135 -1.16 46.99 9.30
C ALA A 135 -1.12 47.70 7.94
N GLN A 136 -1.38 46.97 6.85
CA GLN A 136 -1.46 47.54 5.50
C GLN A 136 -2.58 48.60 5.40
N GLU A 137 -3.77 48.33 5.95
CA GLU A 137 -4.86 49.32 5.99
C GLU A 137 -4.49 50.56 6.83
N ALA A 138 -3.75 50.37 7.93
CA ALA A 138 -3.27 51.48 8.74
C ALA A 138 -2.23 52.33 7.98
N GLU A 139 -1.28 51.69 7.29
CA GLU A 139 -0.29 52.38 6.44
C GLU A 139 -0.96 53.17 5.31
N GLU A 140 -1.97 52.60 4.64
CA GLU A 140 -2.75 53.32 3.62
C GLU A 140 -3.46 54.55 4.18
N ARG A 141 -4.02 54.46 5.40
CA ARG A 141 -4.65 55.60 6.08
C ARG A 141 -3.63 56.67 6.45
N VAL A 142 -2.46 56.27 6.97
CA VAL A 142 -1.36 57.18 7.32
C VAL A 142 -0.86 57.91 6.08
N THR A 143 -0.59 57.19 4.99
CA THR A 143 -0.12 57.80 3.74
C THR A 143 -1.18 58.71 3.10
N ALA A 144 -2.47 58.34 3.17
CA ALA A 144 -3.56 59.21 2.71
C ALA A 144 -3.68 60.48 3.56
N ALA A 145 -3.54 60.38 4.89
CA ALA A 145 -3.54 61.52 5.80
C ALA A 145 -2.34 62.45 5.55
N GLN A 146 -1.14 61.89 5.35
CA GLN A 146 0.05 62.65 4.97
C GLN A 146 -0.16 63.42 3.67
N ARG A 147 -0.66 62.77 2.60
CA ARG A 147 -0.96 63.44 1.33
C ARG A 147 -1.98 64.57 1.48
N ARG A 148 -2.97 64.43 2.37
CA ARG A 148 -3.93 65.51 2.67
C ARG A 148 -3.27 66.67 3.41
N ALA A 149 -2.42 66.37 4.39
CA ALA A 149 -1.65 67.37 5.11
C ALA A 149 -0.71 68.14 4.16
N GLU A 150 0.04 67.44 3.30
CA GLU A 150 0.92 68.06 2.30
C GLU A 150 0.15 68.98 1.34
N LYS A 151 -1.02 68.56 0.85
CA LYS A 151 -1.88 69.40 0.00
C LYS A 151 -2.40 70.62 0.74
N ALA A 152 -2.80 70.47 2.00
CA ALA A 152 -3.24 71.57 2.83
C ALA A 152 -2.09 72.57 3.08
N GLU A 153 -0.89 72.09 3.38
CA GLU A 153 0.31 72.92 3.55
C GLU A 153 0.66 73.67 2.26
N ALA A 154 0.62 73.01 1.11
CA ALA A 154 0.87 73.64 -0.18
C ALA A 154 -0.15 74.75 -0.49
N ALA A 155 -1.44 74.49 -0.24
CA ALA A 155 -2.50 75.49 -0.40
C ALA A 155 -2.32 76.69 0.55
N ILE A 156 -1.95 76.44 1.81
CA ILE A 156 -1.64 77.50 2.79
C ILE A 156 -0.43 78.33 2.32
N ARG A 157 0.64 77.69 1.83
CA ARG A 157 1.81 78.41 1.31
C ARG A 157 1.46 79.29 0.11
N GLN A 158 0.69 78.78 -0.86
CA GLN A 158 0.20 79.58 -1.99
C GLN A 158 -0.67 80.75 -1.53
N ALA A 159 -1.60 80.52 -0.59
CA ALA A 159 -2.47 81.56 -0.06
C ALA A 159 -1.70 82.64 0.73
N LYS A 160 -0.63 82.28 1.44
CA LYS A 160 0.27 83.23 2.13
C LYS A 160 1.09 84.10 1.16
N ALA A 161 1.35 83.61 -0.06
CA ALA A 161 2.11 84.29 -1.10
C ALA A 161 1.28 85.30 -1.91
N LEU A 162 -0.05 85.31 -1.77
CA LEU A 162 -0.91 86.29 -2.43
C LEU A 162 -0.75 87.70 -1.82
N PRO A 163 -0.61 88.76 -2.65
CA PRO A 163 -0.54 90.13 -2.17
C PRO A 163 -1.92 90.66 -1.73
N GLY A 164 -1.94 91.50 -0.68
CA GLY A 164 -3.16 92.17 -0.18
C GLY A 164 -3.74 91.61 1.14
N ILE A 165 -4.96 92.05 1.49
CA ILE A 165 -5.64 91.75 2.77
C ILE A 165 -5.83 90.23 2.99
N LYS A 166 -6.10 89.48 1.92
CA LYS A 166 -6.31 88.02 1.97
C LYS A 166 -5.05 87.26 2.42
N GLY A 167 -3.87 87.65 1.94
CA GLY A 167 -2.60 87.04 2.37
C GLY A 167 -2.22 87.36 3.81
N ARG A 168 -2.60 88.55 4.32
CA ARG A 168 -2.40 88.93 5.73
C ARG A 168 -3.29 88.11 6.68
N LEU A 169 -4.56 87.90 6.31
CA LEU A 169 -5.51 87.07 7.08
C LEU A 169 -5.04 85.61 7.23
N VAL A 170 -4.53 85.01 6.16
CA VAL A 170 -4.02 83.63 6.21
C VAL A 170 -2.73 83.52 7.04
N ARG A 171 -1.85 84.54 7.03
CA ARG A 171 -0.68 84.56 7.91
C ARG A 171 -1.06 84.69 9.39
N PHE A 172 -2.08 85.48 9.70
CA PHE A 172 -2.59 85.65 11.05
C PHE A 172 -3.22 84.34 11.57
N LEU A 173 -4.15 83.75 10.82
CA LEU A 173 -4.82 82.49 11.19
C LEU A 173 -3.86 81.30 11.29
N ALA A 174 -2.90 81.17 10.38
CA ALA A 174 -1.91 80.09 10.46
C ALA A 174 -0.86 80.30 11.56
N GLY A 175 -0.71 81.53 12.09
CA GLY A 175 0.16 81.84 13.22
C GLY A 175 -0.43 81.42 14.57
N ASP A 176 -1.77 81.39 14.68
CA ASP A 176 -2.48 80.96 15.90
C ASP A 176 -2.58 79.44 16.06
N VAL A 177 -2.51 78.66 14.96
CA VAL A 177 -2.68 77.19 14.99
C VAL A 177 -1.34 76.44 15.24
N LEU A 178 -0.21 77.15 15.20
CA LEU A 178 1.15 76.57 15.36
C LEU A 178 1.84 76.93 16.70
N LYS A 179 1.10 77.47 17.67
CA LYS A 179 1.50 77.52 19.09
C LYS A 179 0.77 76.45 19.88
#